data_AF-A0AAQ3K6L5-F1
#
_entry.id   AF-A0AAQ3K6L5-F1
#
_cell.length_a   1.000
_cell.length_b   1.000
_cell.length_c   1.000
_cell.angle_alpha   90.00
_cell.angle_beta   90.00
_cell.angle_gamma   90.00
#
_symmetry.space_group_name_H-M   'P 1'
#
loop_
_entity.id
_entity.type
_entity.pdbx_description
1 polymer ?
#
loop_
_entity_poly.entity_id
_entity_poly.type
_entity_poly.pdbx_seq_one_letter_code
_entity_poly.pdbx_strand_id
1 'polypeptide(L)'
;MAAVVQKKGRSRRALKNFSPSDTNISAGDPSPILGEPEGLSLLLSPKNSKKALPKSKSSAAAAPEKSFADELLELQGKLQQLQIEKEKREEMLKRKDEEIENRGKENERLQVEIKKLQKMKEFKPTMSFPIVSSLREKDEDKNEKKKKKNKNKTCPEKKKPCPAYFSWCKDQWTEVKRENPDADFKEVSNVLGAKWKTLSAEEKKPYEEKYQQEKEAYLQVVKQEKRENEAMRLLEEEQKQKTAMELLEQYLQFKQEGDKEGKKTRKAKDPLKPKQPMSAFFLFSKERREALLQENKNILEVSKILGEKWKNMTEEQKTPYEEIAKKHKEDYQREMELYKQKKIEEAATLEKEEEEQMKVMKQEALQLLKKKEKTDNIMKKTKENHRHKKKEQNADPNRPKKPPSSFILFSKEARKQLANERAGIPNSTINAMISVKWKELSEADKQVWNEKAAESLNAYKKEVEEYNKNAAGASNQA
;
A
#
# COMPACT_ATOMS: atom_id res chain seq x y z
N MET A 1 41.84 -4.56 -51.04
CA MET A 1 41.73 -5.94 -50.53
C MET A 1 40.45 -6.03 -49.71
N ALA A 2 39.57 -6.95 -50.11
CA ALA A 2 38.25 -7.20 -49.55
C ALA A 2 38.25 -8.49 -48.71
N ALA A 3 37.39 -8.55 -47.70
CA ALA A 3 36.77 -9.76 -47.12
C ALA A 3 35.66 -9.26 -46.17
N VAL A 4 34.34 -9.42 -46.33
CA VAL A 4 33.45 -10.52 -46.78
C VAL A 4 33.54 -11.79 -45.93
N VAL A 5 32.54 -11.99 -45.04
CA VAL A 5 31.79 -13.26 -44.74
C VAL A 5 30.51 -12.84 -43.96
N GLN A 6 29.32 -12.71 -44.57
CA GLN A 6 28.25 -13.68 -44.89
C GLN A 6 27.43 -14.31 -43.73
N LYS A 7 26.19 -13.80 -43.62
CA LYS A 7 24.85 -14.38 -43.33
C LYS A 7 24.70 -15.85 -42.92
N LYS A 8 23.75 -16.08 -41.98
CA LYS A 8 22.67 -17.08 -42.15
C LYS A 8 21.39 -16.65 -41.40
N GLY A 9 20.32 -16.39 -42.16
CA GLY A 9 18.95 -16.30 -41.66
C GLY A 9 18.25 -17.66 -41.70
N ARG A 10 17.12 -17.80 -41.01
CA ARG A 10 16.21 -18.93 -41.20
C ARG A 10 14.77 -18.45 -41.30
N SER A 11 14.09 -19.09 -42.24
CA SER A 11 12.95 -18.60 -43.02
C SER A 11 11.61 -18.93 -42.39
N ARG A 12 10.63 -18.08 -42.73
CA ARG A 12 9.19 -18.34 -42.67
C ARG A 12 8.84 -19.60 -43.50
N ARG A 13 7.87 -20.39 -43.03
CA ARG A 13 7.08 -21.31 -43.86
C ARG A 13 5.60 -21.01 -43.67
N ALA A 14 4.93 -20.88 -44.79
CA ALA A 14 3.49 -20.78 -44.93
C ALA A 14 2.98 -21.96 -45.77
N LEU A 15 1.67 -22.22 -45.59
CA LEU A 15 0.73 -22.94 -46.45
C LEU A 15 0.74 -24.48 -46.44
N LYS A 16 -0.37 -25.03 -45.93
CA LYS A 16 -1.20 -25.95 -46.73
C LYS A 16 -2.66 -25.96 -46.28
N ASN A 17 -3.53 -25.88 -47.28
CA ASN A 17 -4.99 -25.92 -47.25
C ASN A 17 -5.53 -27.29 -46.82
N PHE A 18 -6.71 -27.34 -46.19
CA PHE A 18 -7.70 -28.41 -46.37
C PHE A 18 -9.10 -27.93 -45.92
N SER A 19 -10.12 -28.30 -46.71
CA SER A 19 -11.57 -28.12 -46.57
C SER A 19 -12.21 -29.21 -47.45
N PRO A 20 -13.51 -29.60 -47.38
CA PRO A 20 -14.51 -29.61 -46.29
C PRO A 20 -15.13 -31.03 -46.09
N SER A 21 -16.27 -31.07 -45.37
CA SER A 21 -17.32 -32.11 -45.29
C SER A 21 -17.06 -33.37 -44.47
N ASP A 22 -17.83 -33.54 -43.38
CA ASP A 22 -18.89 -34.55 -43.40
C ASP A 22 -20.03 -34.22 -42.43
N THR A 23 -21.22 -34.47 -42.95
CA THR A 23 -22.55 -34.41 -42.37
C THR A 23 -22.70 -35.33 -41.17
N ASN A 24 -23.38 -34.88 -40.10
CA ASN A 24 -24.23 -35.80 -39.37
C ASN A 24 -25.52 -35.11 -38.89
N ILE A 25 -26.61 -35.66 -39.38
CA ILE A 25 -28.00 -35.36 -39.11
C ILE A 25 -28.43 -36.33 -38.02
N SER A 26 -28.98 -35.86 -36.91
CA SER A 26 -30.01 -36.63 -36.20
C SER A 26 -30.96 -35.68 -35.48
N ALA A 27 -32.20 -35.75 -35.94
CA ALA A 27 -33.37 -35.09 -35.40
C ALA A 27 -33.82 -35.71 -34.06
N GLY A 28 -34.54 -34.91 -33.28
CA GLY A 28 -35.25 -35.30 -32.06
C GLY A 28 -36.06 -34.13 -31.51
N ASP A 29 -37.26 -33.94 -32.05
CA ASP A 29 -38.36 -33.07 -31.58
C ASP A 29 -39.19 -33.79 -30.46
N PRO A 30 -40.19 -33.22 -29.75
CA PRO A 30 -40.64 -31.81 -29.66
C PRO A 30 -41.07 -31.28 -28.24
N SER A 31 -41.00 -29.94 -28.05
CA SER A 31 -42.01 -29.00 -27.44
C SER A 31 -42.53 -29.12 -25.98
N PRO A 32 -43.21 -28.10 -25.38
CA PRO A 32 -43.17 -26.62 -25.56
C PRO A 32 -43.33 -25.78 -24.23
N ILE A 33 -43.56 -24.46 -24.37
CA ILE A 33 -44.23 -23.48 -23.42
C ILE A 33 -43.31 -22.78 -22.40
N LEU A 34 -43.27 -21.44 -22.19
CA LEU A 34 -43.93 -20.22 -22.70
C LEU A 34 -43.11 -18.97 -22.24
N GLY A 35 -43.25 -17.82 -22.91
CA GLY A 35 -43.22 -16.49 -22.23
C GLY A 35 -42.13 -15.47 -22.61
N GLU A 36 -42.27 -14.86 -23.79
CA GLU A 36 -41.94 -13.44 -24.08
C GLU A 36 -42.96 -12.48 -23.39
N PRO A 37 -42.83 -11.12 -23.39
CA PRO A 37 -41.98 -10.28 -24.25
C PRO A 37 -41.28 -9.06 -23.61
N GLU A 38 -40.46 -8.45 -24.49
CA GLU A 38 -40.04 -7.04 -24.63
C GLU A 38 -41.04 -5.96 -24.13
N GLY A 39 -40.75 -4.66 -23.95
CA GLY A 39 -39.70 -3.81 -24.48
C GLY A 39 -40.06 -2.32 -24.28
N LEU A 40 -38.99 -1.55 -24.18
CA LEU A 40 -38.77 -0.11 -24.38
C LEU A 40 -39.88 0.81 -24.97
N SER A 41 -39.98 1.99 -24.35
CA SER A 41 -39.75 3.33 -24.96
C SER A 41 -40.88 4.13 -25.67
N LEU A 42 -41.14 5.30 -25.05
CA LEU A 42 -41.29 6.66 -25.63
C LEU A 42 -42.56 7.11 -26.38
N LEU A 43 -43.26 8.05 -25.72
CA LEU A 43 -43.60 9.42 -26.12
C LEU A 43 -44.05 9.78 -27.57
N LEU A 44 -45.21 10.45 -27.57
CA LEU A 44 -45.65 11.63 -28.34
C LEU A 44 -46.38 11.46 -29.70
N SER A 45 -47.71 11.64 -29.60
CA SER A 45 -48.68 12.43 -30.39
C SER A 45 -48.17 13.58 -31.31
N PRO A 46 -49.05 14.34 -32.02
CA PRO A 46 -50.23 13.99 -32.86
C PRO A 46 -50.35 14.86 -34.16
N LYS A 47 -51.36 14.58 -35.02
CA LYS A 47 -52.45 15.49 -35.51
C LYS A 47 -52.94 15.25 -36.96
N ASN A 48 -54.28 15.07 -37.07
CA ASN A 48 -55.30 15.59 -38.02
C ASN A 48 -55.15 15.45 -39.56
N SER A 49 -56.18 15.26 -40.40
CA SER A 49 -57.63 14.99 -40.27
C SER A 49 -58.26 14.78 -41.69
N LYS A 50 -59.47 14.19 -41.73
CA LYS A 50 -60.58 14.28 -42.74
C LYS A 50 -60.90 13.08 -43.69
N LYS A 51 -61.95 12.34 -43.28
CA LYS A 51 -63.30 12.13 -43.90
C LYS A 51 -63.49 11.22 -45.14
N ALA A 52 -64.17 10.07 -44.97
CA ALA A 52 -65.40 9.60 -45.68
C ALA A 52 -65.77 8.13 -45.31
N LEU A 53 -67.07 7.81 -45.21
CA LEU A 53 -67.70 6.49 -44.94
C LEU A 53 -68.10 5.80 -46.26
N PRO A 54 -68.34 4.45 -46.38
CA PRO A 54 -69.53 3.79 -45.79
C PRO A 54 -69.44 2.30 -45.35
N LYS A 55 -70.26 1.96 -44.33
CA LYS A 55 -71.03 0.71 -44.00
C LYS A 55 -70.39 -0.69 -44.12
N SER A 56 -70.35 -1.46 -43.02
CA SER A 56 -71.40 -2.47 -42.66
C SER A 56 -71.10 -3.31 -41.39
N LYS A 57 -72.14 -3.43 -40.55
CA LYS A 57 -72.54 -4.39 -39.49
C LYS A 57 -71.56 -5.45 -38.93
N SER A 58 -71.40 -5.50 -37.59
CA SER A 58 -71.97 -6.56 -36.72
C SER A 58 -71.70 -6.30 -35.22
N SER A 59 -72.63 -6.76 -34.37
CA SER A 59 -72.80 -6.58 -32.93
C SER A 59 -71.72 -7.20 -32.01
N ALA A 60 -71.46 -6.58 -30.84
CA ALA A 60 -71.67 -7.17 -29.49
C ALA A 60 -70.94 -6.40 -28.35
N ALA A 61 -71.63 -6.34 -27.20
CA ALA A 61 -71.15 -6.08 -25.83
C ALA A 61 -70.66 -4.66 -25.44
N ALA A 62 -71.46 -3.98 -24.63
CA ALA A 62 -71.16 -2.71 -23.98
C ALA A 62 -70.19 -2.90 -22.79
N ALA A 63 -69.07 -2.18 -22.82
CA ALA A 63 -68.22 -1.88 -21.68
C ALA A 63 -68.46 -0.41 -21.26
N PRO A 64 -68.27 -0.02 -19.98
CA PRO A 64 -68.63 1.31 -19.53
C PRO A 64 -67.66 2.35 -20.12
N GLU A 65 -68.20 3.34 -20.84
CA GLU A 65 -67.43 4.48 -21.34
C GLU A 65 -66.84 5.25 -20.16
N LYS A 66 -65.51 5.34 -20.08
CA LYS A 66 -64.85 6.25 -19.14
C LYS A 66 -65.25 7.68 -19.49
N SER A 67 -65.76 8.39 -18.49
CA SER A 67 -66.16 9.79 -18.64
C SER A 67 -64.95 10.62 -19.08
N PHE A 68 -65.15 11.55 -20.02
CA PHE A 68 -64.13 12.52 -20.44
C PHE A 68 -63.49 13.28 -19.26
N ALA A 69 -64.23 13.44 -18.15
CA ALA A 69 -63.71 14.01 -16.90
C ALA A 69 -62.63 13.15 -16.26
N ASP A 70 -62.76 11.82 -16.31
CA ASP A 70 -61.77 10.88 -15.78
C ASP A 70 -60.49 10.89 -16.62
N GLU A 71 -60.63 11.03 -17.94
CA GLU A 71 -59.50 11.10 -18.88
C GLU A 71 -58.72 12.43 -18.74
N LEU A 72 -59.43 13.54 -18.49
CA LEU A 72 -58.83 14.84 -18.17
C LEU A 72 -58.08 14.81 -16.84
N LEU A 73 -58.64 14.15 -15.82
CA LEU A 73 -57.98 13.96 -14.52
C LEU A 73 -56.72 13.09 -14.65
N GLU A 74 -56.76 12.04 -15.48
CA GLU A 74 -55.60 11.18 -15.74
C GLU A 74 -54.48 11.92 -16.50
N LEU A 75 -54.84 12.78 -17.46
CA LEU A 75 -53.91 13.67 -18.15
C LEU A 75 -53.29 14.71 -17.20
N GLN A 76 -54.09 15.28 -16.31
CA GLN A 76 -53.61 16.21 -15.29
C GLN A 76 -52.66 15.52 -14.30
N GLY A 77 -52.96 14.28 -13.90
CA GLY A 77 -52.08 13.46 -13.07
C GLY A 77 -50.75 13.11 -13.76
N LYS A 78 -50.78 12.76 -15.06
CA LYS A 78 -49.56 12.50 -15.86
C LYS A 78 -48.70 13.75 -16.01
N LEU A 79 -49.31 14.93 -16.18
CA LEU A 79 -48.59 16.20 -16.23
C LEU A 79 -47.87 16.49 -14.90
N GLN A 80 -48.55 16.25 -13.78
CA GLN A 80 -47.99 16.44 -12.43
C GLN A 80 -46.86 15.44 -12.15
N GLN A 81 -47.00 14.19 -12.61
CA GLN A 81 -45.95 13.17 -12.54
C GLN A 81 -44.69 13.59 -13.31
N LEU A 82 -44.86 14.11 -14.54
CA LEU A 82 -43.75 14.60 -15.37
C LEU A 82 -43.06 15.83 -14.77
N GLN A 83 -43.81 16.70 -14.08
CA GLN A 83 -43.24 17.83 -13.34
C GLN A 83 -42.37 17.35 -12.17
N ILE A 84 -42.85 16.37 -11.39
CA ILE A 84 -42.09 15.77 -10.27
C ILE A 84 -40.84 15.05 -10.79
N GLU A 85 -40.94 14.32 -11.90
CA GLU A 85 -39.81 13.62 -12.49
C GLU A 85 -38.75 14.60 -13.03
N LYS A 86 -39.17 15.71 -13.63
CA LYS A 86 -38.29 16.79 -14.06
C LYS A 86 -37.57 17.43 -12.86
N GLU A 87 -38.30 17.73 -11.78
CA GLU A 87 -37.75 18.33 -10.57
C GLU A 87 -36.73 17.41 -9.88
N LYS A 88 -37.05 16.11 -9.75
CA LYS A 88 -36.09 15.10 -9.25
C LYS A 88 -34.84 15.01 -10.11
N ARG A 89 -34.98 15.15 -11.44
CA ARG A 89 -33.84 15.10 -12.36
C ARG A 89 -32.97 16.35 -12.25
N GLU A 90 -33.58 17.53 -12.08
CA GLU A 90 -32.86 18.79 -11.84
C GLU A 90 -32.16 18.79 -10.48
N GLU A 91 -32.80 18.27 -9.44
CA GLU A 91 -32.19 18.13 -8.11
C GLU A 91 -31.01 17.15 -8.12
N MET A 92 -31.12 16.03 -8.84
CA MET A 92 -30.02 15.10 -9.07
C MET A 92 -28.86 15.72 -9.85
N LEU A 93 -29.16 16.61 -10.80
CA LEU A 93 -28.13 17.35 -11.53
C LEU A 93 -27.40 18.31 -10.60
N LYS A 94 -28.16 19.06 -9.79
CA LYS A 94 -27.64 20.02 -8.82
C LYS A 94 -26.76 19.35 -7.75
N ARG A 95 -27.17 18.20 -7.23
CA ARG A 95 -26.34 17.40 -6.31
C ARG A 95 -25.04 16.92 -6.94
N LYS A 96 -25.08 16.53 -8.23
CA LYS A 96 -23.86 16.13 -8.96
C LYS A 96 -22.94 17.31 -9.23
N ASP A 97 -23.48 18.48 -9.55
CA ASP A 97 -22.69 19.69 -9.77
C ASP A 97 -22.05 20.16 -8.46
N GLU A 98 -22.76 20.10 -7.33
CA GLU A 98 -22.23 20.35 -5.98
C GLU A 98 -21.14 19.33 -5.58
N GLU A 99 -21.33 18.05 -5.91
CA GLU A 99 -20.35 16.99 -5.67
C GLU A 99 -19.07 17.20 -6.51
N ILE A 100 -19.21 17.60 -7.79
CA ILE A 100 -18.09 17.95 -8.67
C ILE A 100 -17.35 19.18 -8.13
N GLU A 101 -18.07 20.20 -7.66
CA GLU A 101 -17.48 21.40 -7.09
C GLU A 101 -16.70 21.08 -5.80
N ASN A 102 -17.25 20.23 -4.93
CA ASN A 102 -16.58 19.76 -3.72
C ASN A 102 -15.34 18.92 -4.03
N ARG A 103 -15.41 18.02 -5.03
CA ARG A 103 -14.25 17.24 -5.49
C ARG A 103 -13.17 18.13 -6.10
N GLY A 104 -13.57 19.20 -6.79
CA GLY A 104 -12.65 20.22 -7.30
C GLY A 104 -11.91 20.95 -6.18
N LYS A 105 -12.64 21.39 -5.15
CA LYS A 105 -12.07 22.02 -3.94
C LYS A 105 -11.12 21.08 -3.18
N GLU A 106 -11.46 19.80 -3.09
CA GLU A 106 -10.62 18.80 -2.42
C GLU A 106 -9.35 18.50 -3.22
N ASN A 107 -9.46 18.36 -4.55
CA ASN A 107 -8.30 18.22 -5.42
C ASN A 107 -7.37 19.45 -5.39
N GLU A 108 -7.93 20.65 -5.28
CA GLU A 108 -7.16 21.88 -5.11
C GLU A 108 -6.44 21.91 -3.75
N ARG A 109 -7.11 21.48 -2.67
CA ARG A 109 -6.48 21.30 -1.35
C ARG A 109 -5.34 20.28 -1.39
N LEU A 110 -5.55 19.14 -2.03
CA LEU A 110 -4.53 18.11 -2.19
C LEU A 110 -3.37 18.59 -3.06
N GLN A 111 -3.63 19.36 -4.12
CA GLN A 111 -2.57 19.99 -4.91
C GLN A 111 -1.77 21.02 -4.09
N VAL A 112 -2.44 21.80 -3.24
CA VAL A 112 -1.76 22.73 -2.34
C VAL A 112 -0.92 21.97 -1.32
N GLU A 113 -1.42 20.88 -0.74
CA GLU A 113 -0.67 20.04 0.21
C GLU A 113 0.50 19.32 -0.49
N ILE A 114 0.32 18.83 -1.72
CA ILE A 114 1.40 18.24 -2.53
C ILE A 114 2.44 19.29 -2.90
N LYS A 115 2.04 20.49 -3.34
CA LYS A 115 2.96 21.60 -3.60
C LYS A 115 3.66 22.04 -2.33
N LYS A 116 2.99 22.05 -1.18
CA LYS A 116 3.57 22.34 0.13
C LYS A 116 4.55 21.26 0.55
N LEU A 117 4.27 19.99 0.30
CA LEU A 117 5.17 18.86 0.55
C LEU A 117 6.36 18.82 -0.41
N GLN A 118 6.18 19.16 -1.68
CA GLN A 118 7.27 19.34 -2.66
C GLN A 118 8.13 20.55 -2.30
N LYS A 119 7.50 21.66 -1.90
CA LYS A 119 8.19 22.85 -1.39
C LYS A 119 8.92 22.53 -0.08
N MET A 120 8.36 21.70 0.81
CA MET A 120 9.05 21.17 2.00
C MET A 120 10.20 20.20 1.65
N LYS A 121 10.17 19.58 0.48
CA LYS A 121 11.24 18.71 -0.04
C LYS A 121 12.39 19.53 -0.66
N GLU A 122 12.12 20.74 -1.13
CA GLU A 122 13.10 21.64 -1.77
C GLU A 122 13.50 22.86 -0.92
N PHE A 123 12.80 23.13 0.18
CA PHE A 123 13.05 24.27 1.06
C PHE A 123 13.88 23.85 2.28
N LYS A 124 15.09 24.41 2.40
CA LYS A 124 15.88 24.39 3.63
C LYS A 124 15.83 25.77 4.29
N PRO A 125 14.88 26.02 5.22
CA PRO A 125 15.21 26.82 6.39
C PRO A 125 14.34 26.55 7.63
N THR A 126 14.84 27.16 8.69
CA THR A 126 14.57 27.06 10.12
C THR A 126 13.14 27.48 10.55
N MET A 127 12.58 26.71 11.50
CA MET A 127 11.41 26.91 12.40
C MET A 127 9.99 26.73 11.79
N SER A 128 9.00 26.06 12.40
CA SER A 128 8.88 25.26 13.64
C SER A 128 7.45 24.68 13.70
N PHE A 129 7.27 23.35 13.70
CA PHE A 129 6.11 22.59 14.25
C PHE A 129 6.54 21.11 14.40
N PRO A 130 5.96 20.32 15.33
CA PRO A 130 6.68 19.53 16.34
C PRO A 130 7.03 18.12 15.87
N ILE A 131 7.67 18.02 14.71
CA ILE A 131 8.25 16.77 14.20
C ILE A 131 9.74 16.97 13.87
N VAL A 132 10.17 18.22 13.66
CA VAL A 132 11.58 18.60 13.51
C VAL A 132 12.32 18.74 14.87
N SER A 133 11.62 18.54 16.00
CA SER A 133 12.29 18.41 17.31
C SER A 133 13.12 17.13 17.39
N SER A 134 12.68 16.02 16.77
CA SER A 134 13.35 14.71 16.93
C SER A 134 14.67 14.55 16.16
N LEU A 135 14.92 15.41 15.16
CA LEU A 135 16.15 15.36 14.36
C LEU A 135 17.14 16.49 14.68
N ARG A 136 16.69 17.65 15.18
CA ARG A 136 17.59 18.68 15.72
C ARG A 136 17.98 18.42 17.18
N GLU A 137 17.19 17.62 17.92
CA GLU A 137 17.60 17.12 19.23
C GLU A 137 18.84 16.23 19.14
N LYS A 138 19.08 15.47 18.06
CA LYS A 138 20.21 14.51 18.00
C LYS A 138 21.61 15.14 18.10
N ASP A 139 21.76 16.42 17.74
CA ASP A 139 23.03 17.12 17.86
C ASP A 139 23.18 17.84 19.23
N GLU A 140 22.07 18.24 19.86
CA GLU A 140 22.07 18.68 21.26
C GLU A 140 22.13 17.51 22.27
N ASP A 141 21.71 16.31 21.85
CA ASP A 141 21.65 15.07 22.63
C ASP A 141 23.04 14.51 22.97
N LYS A 142 24.12 15.01 22.34
CA LYS A 142 25.49 14.69 22.76
C LYS A 142 25.95 15.50 23.97
N ASN A 143 25.48 16.73 24.12
CA ASN A 143 25.77 17.56 25.29
C ASN A 143 24.75 17.28 26.41
N GLU A 144 23.49 16.96 26.06
CA GLU A 144 22.52 16.40 27.00
C GLU A 144 22.84 14.98 27.44
N LYS A 145 23.48 14.09 26.66
CA LYS A 145 23.91 12.76 27.17
C LYS A 145 24.95 12.84 28.29
N LYS A 146 25.75 13.91 28.36
CA LYS A 146 26.60 14.20 29.52
C LYS A 146 25.80 14.70 30.73
N LYS A 147 24.70 15.46 30.53
CA LYS A 147 23.79 15.91 31.60
C LYS A 147 22.76 14.84 32.04
N LYS A 148 22.27 13.99 31.13
CA LYS A 148 21.36 12.84 31.36
C LYS A 148 22.05 11.67 32.07
N LYS A 149 23.37 11.50 31.92
CA LYS A 149 24.13 10.59 32.82
C LYS A 149 24.00 10.96 34.30
N ASN A 150 23.73 12.22 34.62
CA ASN A 150 23.44 12.68 35.99
C ASN A 150 21.94 12.80 36.33
N LYS A 151 21.02 12.60 35.37
CA LYS A 151 19.55 12.68 35.57
C LYS A 151 18.80 11.37 35.36
N ASN A 152 19.49 10.25 35.18
CA ASN A 152 18.91 8.89 35.34
C ASN A 152 18.61 8.52 36.82
N LYS A 153 18.33 9.51 37.67
CA LYS A 153 18.04 9.31 39.10
C LYS A 153 16.56 9.48 39.44
N THR A 154 15.69 9.79 38.48
CA THR A 154 14.24 10.00 38.71
C THR A 154 13.37 9.53 37.54
N CYS A 155 13.52 8.28 37.15
CA CYS A 155 12.40 7.45 36.68
C CYS A 155 12.55 6.14 37.46
N PRO A 156 11.53 5.68 38.21
CA PRO A 156 11.66 4.46 38.97
C PRO A 156 11.56 3.28 38.00
N GLU A 157 12.65 3.00 37.29
CA GLU A 157 12.90 1.64 36.81
C GLU A 157 12.75 0.77 38.05
N LYS A 158 11.70 -0.07 38.07
CA LYS A 158 11.27 -0.79 39.27
C LYS A 158 12.46 -1.64 39.73
N LYS A 159 13.16 -1.17 40.75
CA LYS A 159 14.38 -1.82 41.21
C LYS A 159 13.98 -3.13 41.85
N LYS A 160 14.79 -4.17 41.64
CA LYS A 160 14.58 -5.44 42.32
C LYS A 160 14.53 -5.19 43.83
N PRO A 161 13.63 -5.85 44.56
CA PRO A 161 13.52 -5.67 46.00
C PRO A 161 14.82 -6.03 46.70
N CYS A 162 15.14 -5.26 47.74
CA CYS A 162 16.35 -5.46 48.52
C CYS A 162 16.24 -6.75 49.34
N PRO A 163 17.28 -7.62 49.35
CA PRO A 163 17.28 -8.82 50.18
C PRO A 163 17.05 -8.50 51.67
N ALA A 164 16.43 -9.43 52.39
CA ALA A 164 16.01 -9.28 53.79
C ALA A 164 17.09 -8.69 54.72
N TYR A 165 18.33 -9.19 54.61
CA TYR A 165 19.50 -8.68 55.35
C TYR A 165 19.75 -7.19 55.12
N PHE A 166 19.67 -6.70 53.88
CA PHE A 166 19.94 -5.30 53.57
C PHE A 166 18.83 -4.38 54.08
N SER A 167 17.58 -4.85 54.04
CA SER A 167 16.44 -4.13 54.63
C SER A 167 16.59 -4.04 56.15
N TRP A 168 16.97 -5.15 56.80
CA TRP A 168 17.27 -5.15 58.23
C TRP A 168 18.48 -4.29 58.59
N CYS A 169 19.57 -4.36 57.82
CA CYS A 169 20.75 -3.53 58.05
C CYS A 169 20.42 -2.05 57.96
N LYS A 170 19.51 -1.65 57.05
CA LYS A 170 19.07 -0.26 56.92
C LYS A 170 18.31 0.22 58.15
N ASP A 171 17.47 -0.63 58.73
CA ASP A 171 16.66 -0.31 59.92
C ASP A 171 17.51 -0.29 61.20
N GLN A 172 18.52 -1.16 61.28
CA GLN A 172 19.46 -1.19 62.41
C GLN A 172 20.63 -0.22 62.26
N TRP A 173 20.86 0.32 61.07
CA TRP A 173 21.92 1.30 60.80
C TRP A 173 21.76 2.55 61.65
N THR A 174 20.53 3.06 61.75
CA THR A 174 20.22 4.25 62.56
C THR A 174 20.46 4.01 64.03
N GLU A 175 20.21 2.79 64.50
CA GLU A 175 20.36 2.42 65.89
C GLU A 175 21.84 2.26 66.27
N VAL A 176 22.61 1.52 65.48
CA VAL A 176 24.04 1.32 65.74
C VAL A 176 24.85 2.62 65.57
N LYS A 177 24.42 3.52 64.68
CA LYS A 177 25.03 4.85 64.52
C LYS A 177 24.65 5.83 65.62
N ARG A 178 23.49 5.63 66.27
CA ARG A 178 23.10 6.37 67.47
C ARG A 178 23.91 5.93 68.69
N GLU A 179 24.19 4.64 68.81
CA GLU A 179 25.03 4.06 69.87
C GLU A 179 26.52 4.34 69.66
N ASN A 180 26.96 4.50 68.40
CA ASN A 180 28.35 4.79 68.04
C ASN A 180 28.42 5.96 67.05
N PRO A 181 28.27 7.22 67.52
CA PRO A 181 28.24 8.40 66.65
C PRO A 181 29.55 8.64 65.88
N ASP A 182 30.68 8.23 66.44
CA ASP A 182 32.02 8.38 65.89
C ASP A 182 32.54 7.14 65.11
N ALA A 183 31.79 6.04 65.10
CA ALA A 183 32.22 4.81 64.42
C ALA A 183 32.13 4.94 62.90
N ASP A 184 33.16 4.46 62.21
CA ASP A 184 33.23 4.50 60.74
C ASP A 184 32.24 3.48 60.11
N PHE A 185 31.84 3.74 58.87
CA PHE A 185 30.88 2.93 58.12
C PHE A 185 31.23 1.43 58.13
N LYS A 186 32.53 1.10 58.06
CA LYS A 186 33.02 -0.29 58.09
C LYS A 186 32.82 -0.96 59.44
N GLU A 187 32.98 -0.22 60.54
CA GLU A 187 32.83 -0.75 61.90
C GLU A 187 31.36 -1.01 62.20
N VAL A 188 30.48 -0.05 61.88
CA VAL A 188 29.03 -0.19 61.98
C VAL A 188 28.52 -1.37 61.15
N SER A 189 29.03 -1.52 59.91
CA SER A 189 28.67 -2.65 59.04
C SER A 189 29.13 -4.00 59.60
N ASN A 190 30.32 -4.08 60.22
CA ASN A 190 30.82 -5.30 60.84
C ASN A 190 30.00 -5.70 62.07
N VAL A 191 29.62 -4.73 62.91
CA VAL A 191 28.73 -4.95 64.07
C VAL A 191 27.35 -5.41 63.63
N LEU A 192 26.79 -4.81 62.57
CA LEU A 192 25.50 -5.23 62.00
C LEU A 192 25.57 -6.64 61.39
N GLY A 193 26.64 -6.97 60.68
CA GLY A 193 26.84 -8.32 60.13
C GLY A 193 26.99 -9.38 61.23
N ALA A 194 27.65 -9.06 62.35
CA ALA A 194 27.74 -9.92 63.52
C ALA A 194 26.37 -10.07 64.21
N LYS A 195 25.66 -8.96 64.47
CA LYS A 195 24.29 -8.94 65.03
C LYS A 195 23.34 -9.78 64.18
N TRP A 196 23.36 -9.66 62.84
CA TRP A 196 22.52 -10.49 61.97
C TRP A 196 22.81 -11.98 62.08
N LYS A 197 24.07 -12.38 62.27
CA LYS A 197 24.41 -13.79 62.43
C LYS A 197 23.93 -14.35 63.77
N THR A 198 23.93 -13.53 64.83
CA THR A 198 23.47 -13.92 66.18
C THR A 198 21.96 -13.79 66.39
N LEU A 199 21.23 -13.03 65.55
CA LEU A 199 19.76 -12.91 65.63
C LEU A 199 19.07 -14.27 65.44
N SER A 200 17.98 -14.47 66.18
CA SER A 200 17.21 -15.71 66.12
C SER A 200 16.49 -15.85 64.77
N ALA A 201 16.08 -17.07 64.43
CA ALA A 201 15.30 -17.31 63.21
C ALA A 201 13.95 -16.56 63.24
N GLU A 202 13.41 -16.26 64.42
CA GLU A 202 12.15 -15.53 64.57
C GLU A 202 12.27 -14.05 64.21
N GLU A 203 13.40 -13.41 64.52
CA GLU A 203 13.64 -11.99 64.23
C GLU A 203 13.99 -11.75 62.76
N LYS A 204 14.55 -12.75 62.09
CA LYS A 204 14.81 -12.75 60.63
C LYS A 204 13.55 -13.00 59.81
N LYS A 205 12.61 -13.79 60.35
CA LYS A 205 11.36 -14.20 59.70
C LYS A 205 10.53 -13.03 59.12
N PRO A 206 10.24 -11.93 59.84
CA PRO A 206 9.45 -10.82 59.29
C PRO A 206 10.16 -10.09 58.13
N TYR A 207 11.50 -10.02 58.14
CA TYR A 207 12.27 -9.39 57.06
C TYR A 207 12.36 -10.28 55.82
N GLU A 208 12.45 -11.60 56.01
CA GLU A 208 12.44 -12.58 54.92
C GLU A 208 11.05 -12.67 54.27
N GLU A 209 9.98 -12.66 55.06
CA GLU A 209 8.60 -12.63 54.56
C GLU A 209 8.31 -11.33 53.80
N LYS A 210 8.74 -10.18 54.33
CA LYS A 210 8.63 -8.88 53.65
C LYS A 210 9.39 -8.87 52.32
N TYR A 211 10.58 -9.46 52.27
CA TYR A 211 11.35 -9.62 51.03
C TYR A 211 10.63 -10.50 50.00
N GLN A 212 10.06 -11.63 50.44
CA GLN A 212 9.30 -12.53 49.57
C GLN A 212 8.06 -11.85 48.99
N GLN A 213 7.30 -11.14 49.82
CA GLN A 213 6.13 -10.37 49.38
C GLN A 213 6.51 -9.27 48.36
N GLU A 214 7.59 -8.52 48.60
CA GLU A 214 8.04 -7.48 47.68
C GLU A 214 8.59 -8.06 46.36
N LYS A 215 9.25 -9.23 46.43
CA LYS A 215 9.72 -10.00 45.26
C LYS A 215 8.57 -10.52 44.41
N GLU A 216 7.52 -11.04 45.04
CA GLU A 216 6.32 -11.50 44.35
C GLU A 216 5.56 -10.34 43.70
N ALA A 217 5.40 -9.23 44.42
CA ALA A 217 4.82 -8.00 43.87
C ALA A 217 5.61 -7.48 42.66
N TYR A 218 6.95 -7.47 42.74
CA TYR A 218 7.82 -7.11 41.62
C TYR A 218 7.63 -8.04 40.41
N LEU A 219 7.56 -9.35 40.64
CA LEU A 219 7.34 -10.33 39.56
C LEU A 219 5.96 -10.16 38.92
N GLN A 220 4.91 -9.90 39.69
CA GLN A 220 3.56 -9.64 39.17
C GLN A 220 3.54 -8.38 38.29
N VAL A 221 4.20 -7.32 38.75
CA VAL A 221 4.30 -6.07 37.99
C VAL A 221 5.09 -6.24 36.69
N VAL A 222 6.20 -7.00 36.72
CA VAL A 222 6.96 -7.32 35.50
C VAL A 222 6.15 -8.20 34.54
N LYS A 223 5.35 -9.13 35.05
CA LYS A 223 4.43 -9.94 34.23
C LYS A 223 3.35 -9.07 33.57
N GLN A 224 2.79 -8.11 34.30
CA GLN A 224 1.79 -7.16 33.78
C GLN A 224 2.40 -6.26 32.70
N GLU A 225 3.58 -5.68 32.94
CA GLU A 225 4.28 -4.80 31.99
C GLU A 225 4.63 -5.54 30.69
N LYS A 226 5.00 -6.82 30.75
CA LYS A 226 5.21 -7.64 29.55
C LYS A 226 3.93 -7.79 28.72
N ARG A 227 2.80 -8.05 29.38
CA ARG A 227 1.49 -8.15 28.72
C ARG A 227 1.06 -6.82 28.10
N GLU A 228 1.25 -5.71 28.81
CA GLU A 228 0.93 -4.37 28.31
C GLU A 228 1.81 -3.99 27.11
N ASN A 229 3.11 -4.28 27.16
CA ASN A 229 4.00 -4.06 26.02
C ASN A 229 3.63 -4.90 24.80
N GLU A 230 3.24 -6.16 25.01
CA GLU A 230 2.76 -7.02 23.93
C GLU A 230 1.45 -6.51 23.33
N ALA A 231 0.50 -6.08 24.17
CA ALA A 231 -0.75 -5.47 23.73
C ALA A 231 -0.51 -4.17 22.93
N MET A 232 0.39 -3.30 23.39
CA MET A 232 0.77 -2.08 22.67
C MET A 232 1.42 -2.39 21.31
N ARG A 233 2.27 -3.43 21.24
CA ARG A 233 2.88 -3.86 19.97
C ARG A 233 1.84 -4.34 18.98
N LEU A 234 0.85 -5.13 19.42
CA LEU A 234 -0.24 -5.61 18.58
C LEU A 234 -1.11 -4.46 18.06
N LEU A 235 -1.42 -3.48 18.91
CA LEU A 235 -2.16 -2.28 18.51
C LEU A 235 -1.41 -1.47 17.44
N GLU A 236 -0.09 -1.32 17.59
CA GLU A 236 0.74 -0.62 16.59
C GLU A 236 0.80 -1.39 15.26
N GLU A 237 0.83 -2.73 15.30
CA GLU A 237 0.75 -3.59 14.12
C GLU A 237 -0.62 -3.49 13.42
N GLU A 238 -1.72 -3.49 14.17
CA GLU A 238 -3.09 -3.32 13.66
C GLU A 238 -3.28 -1.94 13.00
N GLN A 239 -2.80 -0.87 13.62
CA GLN A 239 -2.85 0.47 13.03
C GLN A 239 -2.10 0.55 11.70
N LYS A 240 -0.93 -0.09 11.60
CA LYS A 240 -0.15 -0.18 10.35
C LYS A 240 -0.89 -0.99 9.28
N GLN A 241 -1.54 -2.08 9.66
CA GLN A 241 -2.36 -2.86 8.73
C GLN A 241 -3.57 -2.08 8.24
N LYS A 242 -4.27 -1.38 9.13
CA LYS A 242 -5.43 -0.55 8.79
C LYS A 242 -5.05 0.58 7.83
N THR A 243 -3.97 1.30 8.10
CA THR A 243 -3.47 2.35 7.19
C THR A 243 -3.02 1.79 5.84
N ALA A 244 -2.38 0.62 5.81
CA ALA A 244 -2.03 -0.03 4.55
C ALA A 244 -3.27 -0.46 3.74
N MET A 245 -4.31 -0.94 4.43
CA MET A 245 -5.58 -1.35 3.82
C MET A 245 -6.36 -0.15 3.27
N GLU A 246 -6.43 0.94 4.04
CA GLU A 246 -7.07 2.20 3.63
C GLU A 246 -6.36 2.82 2.41
N LEU A 247 -5.02 2.79 2.37
CA LEU A 247 -4.27 3.27 1.21
C LEU A 247 -4.52 2.41 -0.04
N LEU A 248 -4.68 1.10 0.13
CA LEU A 248 -5.02 0.18 -0.97
C LEU A 248 -6.44 0.44 -1.48
N GLU A 249 -7.39 0.65 -0.58
CA GLU A 249 -8.77 1.00 -0.91
C GLU A 249 -8.82 2.33 -1.68
N GLN A 250 -8.10 3.35 -1.21
CA GLN A 250 -7.98 4.64 -1.91
C GLN A 250 -7.36 4.48 -3.31
N TYR A 251 -6.36 3.60 -3.48
CA TYR A 251 -5.78 3.30 -4.79
C TYR A 251 -6.76 2.59 -5.73
N LEU A 252 -7.52 1.61 -5.22
CA LEU A 252 -8.55 0.91 -6.00
C LEU A 252 -9.67 1.86 -6.41
N GLN A 253 -10.08 2.75 -5.50
CA GLN A 253 -11.06 3.79 -5.76
C GLN A 253 -10.56 4.76 -6.85
N PHE A 254 -9.31 5.21 -6.75
CA PHE A 254 -8.67 6.06 -7.76
C PHE A 254 -8.61 5.39 -9.14
N LYS A 255 -8.27 4.09 -9.19
CA LYS A 255 -8.25 3.32 -10.45
C LYS A 255 -9.66 3.25 -11.07
N GLN A 256 -10.67 2.91 -10.28
CA GLN A 256 -12.06 2.87 -10.74
C GLN A 256 -12.58 4.24 -11.21
N GLU A 257 -12.18 5.33 -10.56
CA GLU A 257 -12.57 6.69 -10.96
C GLU A 257 -11.88 7.13 -12.25
N GLY A 258 -10.59 6.80 -12.43
CA GLY A 258 -9.86 7.02 -13.67
C GLY A 258 -10.50 6.31 -14.87
N ASP A 259 -10.95 5.05 -14.68
CA ASP A 259 -11.65 4.28 -15.71
C ASP A 259 -13.06 4.82 -16.01
N LYS A 260 -13.73 5.42 -15.02
CA LYS A 260 -15.03 6.09 -15.18
C LYS A 260 -14.92 7.44 -15.89
N GLU A 261 -13.82 8.19 -15.69
CA GLU A 261 -13.57 9.46 -16.37
C GLU A 261 -13.12 9.29 -17.82
N GLY A 262 -12.29 8.29 -18.11
CA GLY A 262 -11.92 7.93 -19.48
C GLY A 262 -13.12 7.53 -20.35
N LYS A 263 -14.20 7.02 -19.75
CA LYS A 263 -15.46 6.71 -20.46
C LYS A 263 -16.33 7.93 -20.77
N LYS A 264 -16.08 9.11 -20.18
CA LYS A 264 -16.90 10.34 -20.38
C LYS A 264 -16.36 11.27 -21.48
N THR A 265 -15.07 11.24 -21.80
CA THR A 265 -14.48 12.08 -22.85
C THR A 265 -14.48 11.36 -24.19
N ARG A 266 -15.58 11.56 -24.93
CA ARG A 266 -15.86 11.02 -26.28
C ARG A 266 -15.84 9.49 -26.34
N LYS A 267 -17.04 8.88 -26.27
CA LYS A 267 -17.25 7.55 -26.85
C LYS A 267 -16.76 7.60 -28.30
N ALA A 268 -15.54 7.11 -28.56
CA ALA A 268 -15.18 6.63 -29.88
C ALA A 268 -16.33 5.69 -30.25
N LYS A 269 -17.06 6.02 -31.31
CA LYS A 269 -18.15 5.17 -31.78
C LYS A 269 -17.46 3.85 -32.14
N ASP A 270 -17.71 2.84 -31.31
CA ASP A 270 -17.10 1.51 -31.43
C ASP A 270 -17.16 1.11 -32.92
N PRO A 271 -16.03 0.99 -33.63
CA PRO A 271 -16.04 0.73 -35.08
C PRO A 271 -16.79 -0.55 -35.44
N LEU A 272 -16.90 -1.47 -34.48
CA LEU A 272 -17.57 -2.76 -34.57
C LEU A 272 -19.04 -2.74 -34.14
N LYS A 273 -19.57 -1.60 -33.66
CA LYS A 273 -21.00 -1.51 -33.31
C LYS A 273 -21.82 -1.57 -34.61
N PRO A 274 -22.74 -2.54 -34.76
CA PRO A 274 -23.64 -2.60 -35.91
C PRO A 274 -24.38 -1.27 -36.07
N LYS A 275 -24.53 -0.83 -37.32
CA LYS A 275 -25.21 0.44 -37.65
C LYS A 275 -26.71 0.21 -37.80
N GLN A 276 -27.51 1.19 -37.39
CA GLN A 276 -28.96 1.10 -37.54
C GLN A 276 -29.36 0.87 -39.01
N PRO A 277 -30.34 -0.01 -39.25
CA PRO A 277 -30.81 -0.33 -40.59
C PRO A 277 -31.61 0.82 -41.16
N MET A 278 -31.58 0.96 -42.49
CA MET A 278 -32.35 1.99 -43.19
C MET A 278 -33.84 1.61 -43.23
N SER A 279 -34.71 2.59 -42.92
CA SER A 279 -36.17 2.44 -43.04
C SER A 279 -36.62 2.41 -44.52
N ALA A 280 -37.82 1.89 -44.78
CA ALA A 280 -38.39 1.70 -46.13
C ALA A 280 -38.31 2.97 -47.00
N PHE A 281 -38.65 4.13 -46.43
CA PHE A 281 -38.53 5.42 -47.12
C PHE A 281 -37.08 5.77 -47.49
N PHE A 282 -36.11 5.46 -46.63
CA PHE A 282 -34.70 5.73 -46.91
C PHE A 282 -34.10 4.77 -47.94
N LEU A 283 -34.59 3.52 -47.98
CA LEU A 283 -34.23 2.57 -49.04
C LEU A 283 -34.74 3.06 -50.40
N PHE A 284 -36.02 3.44 -50.47
CA PHE A 284 -36.60 4.08 -51.65
C PHE A 284 -35.85 5.36 -52.02
N SER A 285 -35.57 6.21 -51.03
CA SER A 285 -34.86 7.46 -51.22
C SER A 285 -33.46 7.23 -51.76
N LYS A 286 -32.74 6.21 -51.30
CA LYS A 286 -31.38 5.92 -51.77
C LYS A 286 -31.36 5.61 -53.27
N GLU A 287 -32.27 4.75 -53.72
CA GLU A 287 -32.37 4.34 -55.13
C GLU A 287 -32.81 5.48 -56.04
N ARG A 288 -33.79 6.28 -55.59
CA ARG A 288 -34.35 7.38 -56.39
C ARG A 288 -33.53 8.67 -56.33
N ARG A 289 -32.81 8.89 -55.23
CA ARG A 289 -31.96 10.07 -55.04
C ARG A 289 -30.82 10.11 -56.02
N GLU A 290 -30.19 8.98 -56.36
CA GLU A 290 -29.10 8.94 -57.33
C GLU A 290 -29.56 9.37 -58.72
N ALA A 291 -30.72 8.88 -59.18
CA ALA A 291 -31.33 9.30 -60.44
C ALA A 291 -31.70 10.80 -60.44
N LEU A 292 -32.29 11.30 -59.36
CA LEU A 292 -32.69 12.71 -59.27
C LEU A 292 -31.52 13.66 -59.00
N LEU A 293 -30.40 13.20 -58.44
CA LEU A 293 -29.17 14.00 -58.30
C LEU A 293 -28.49 14.22 -59.65
N GLN A 294 -28.66 13.28 -60.59
CA GLN A 294 -28.16 13.40 -61.96
C GLN A 294 -28.99 14.39 -62.78
N GLU A 295 -30.31 14.45 -62.54
CA GLU A 295 -31.22 15.40 -63.21
C GLU A 295 -31.23 16.79 -62.54
N ASN A 296 -31.14 16.86 -61.20
CA ASN A 296 -31.22 18.09 -60.42
C ASN A 296 -30.02 18.23 -59.47
N LYS A 297 -29.33 19.38 -59.53
CA LYS A 297 -28.10 19.63 -58.75
C LYS A 297 -28.36 19.95 -57.26
N ASN A 298 -29.60 20.25 -56.87
CA ASN A 298 -29.92 20.70 -55.50
C ASN A 298 -30.48 19.57 -54.62
N ILE A 299 -29.69 19.16 -53.63
CA ILE A 299 -30.01 18.11 -52.65
C ILE A 299 -31.34 18.34 -51.91
N LEU A 300 -31.67 19.61 -51.61
CA LEU A 300 -32.87 19.96 -50.85
C LEU A 300 -34.15 19.77 -51.68
N GLU A 301 -34.09 20.08 -52.97
CA GLU A 301 -35.21 19.90 -53.91
C GLU A 301 -35.46 18.42 -54.19
N VAL A 302 -34.39 17.64 -54.42
CA VAL A 302 -34.47 16.19 -54.58
C VAL A 302 -35.12 15.51 -53.37
N SER A 303 -34.82 15.98 -52.15
CA SER A 303 -35.40 15.42 -50.92
C SER A 303 -36.91 15.75 -50.78
N LYS A 304 -37.35 16.93 -51.23
CA LYS A 304 -38.79 17.28 -51.25
C LYS A 304 -39.55 16.44 -52.26
N ILE A 305 -39.02 16.29 -53.47
CA ILE A 305 -39.61 15.48 -54.55
C ILE A 305 -39.75 14.01 -54.11
N LEU A 306 -38.72 13.44 -53.46
CA LEU A 306 -38.78 12.08 -52.89
C LEU A 306 -39.89 11.92 -51.85
N GLY A 307 -40.01 12.89 -50.93
CA GLY A 307 -41.02 12.85 -49.88
C GLY A 307 -42.44 12.88 -50.45
N GLU A 308 -42.69 13.73 -51.45
CA GLU A 308 -43.98 13.80 -52.15
C GLU A 308 -44.25 12.53 -52.96
N LYS A 309 -43.24 12.00 -53.66
CA LYS A 309 -43.33 10.76 -54.43
C LYS A 309 -43.68 9.58 -53.53
N TRP A 310 -43.02 9.44 -52.38
CA TRP A 310 -43.30 8.38 -51.41
C TRP A 310 -44.70 8.52 -50.81
N LYS A 311 -45.15 9.74 -50.50
CA LYS A 311 -46.50 9.98 -49.97
C LYS A 311 -47.58 9.55 -50.98
N ASN A 312 -47.33 9.78 -52.27
CA ASN A 312 -48.25 9.44 -53.36
C ASN A 312 -48.09 8.01 -53.91
N MET A 313 -47.13 7.21 -53.43
CA MET A 313 -47.00 5.78 -53.79
C MET A 313 -48.11 4.96 -53.12
N THR A 314 -48.63 3.99 -53.86
CA THR A 314 -49.62 3.03 -53.34
C THR A 314 -48.96 2.02 -52.40
N GLU A 315 -49.77 1.33 -51.60
CA GLU A 315 -49.28 0.40 -50.58
C GLU A 315 -48.53 -0.77 -51.23
N GLU A 316 -48.97 -1.24 -52.40
CA GLU A 316 -48.32 -2.30 -53.19
C GLU A 316 -46.94 -1.90 -53.74
N GLN A 317 -46.70 -0.59 -53.91
CA GLN A 317 -45.39 -0.09 -54.32
C GLN A 317 -44.46 0.14 -53.13
N LYS A 318 -45.01 0.25 -51.92
CA LYS A 318 -44.27 0.40 -50.66
C LYS A 318 -43.92 -0.94 -50.04
N THR A 319 -44.76 -1.96 -50.20
CA THR A 319 -44.57 -3.31 -49.65
C THR A 319 -43.18 -3.90 -49.91
N PRO A 320 -42.56 -3.87 -51.11
CA PRO A 320 -41.21 -4.43 -51.29
C PRO A 320 -40.15 -3.68 -50.46
N TYR A 321 -40.27 -2.36 -50.31
CA TYR A 321 -39.33 -1.58 -49.50
C TYR A 321 -39.54 -1.80 -47.99
N GLU A 322 -40.78 -2.05 -47.57
CA GLU A 322 -41.13 -2.39 -46.19
C GLU A 322 -40.63 -3.79 -45.81
N GLU A 323 -40.73 -4.77 -46.70
CA GLU A 323 -40.17 -6.12 -46.49
C GLU A 323 -38.63 -6.08 -46.39
N ILE A 324 -37.96 -5.33 -47.27
CA ILE A 324 -36.49 -5.15 -47.21
C ILE A 324 -36.10 -4.42 -45.91
N ALA A 325 -36.84 -3.39 -45.50
CA ALA A 325 -36.59 -2.68 -44.24
C ALA A 325 -36.80 -3.59 -43.02
N LYS A 326 -37.82 -4.46 -43.05
CA LYS A 326 -38.09 -5.45 -42.00
C LYS A 326 -36.95 -6.46 -41.90
N LYS A 327 -36.49 -6.99 -43.03
CA LYS A 327 -35.34 -7.92 -43.06
C LYS A 327 -34.06 -7.27 -42.53
N HIS A 328 -33.74 -6.04 -42.95
CA HIS A 328 -32.60 -5.30 -42.41
C HIS A 328 -32.74 -5.02 -40.90
N LYS A 329 -33.96 -4.84 -40.39
CA LYS A 329 -34.23 -4.69 -38.95
C LYS A 329 -33.92 -5.97 -38.17
N GLU A 330 -34.39 -7.11 -38.67
CA GLU A 330 -34.16 -8.42 -38.08
C GLU A 330 -32.66 -8.78 -38.09
N ASP A 331 -31.96 -8.54 -39.20
CA ASP A 331 -30.52 -8.79 -39.30
C ASP A 331 -29.71 -7.88 -38.36
N TYR A 332 -30.08 -6.60 -38.23
CA TYR A 332 -29.46 -5.69 -37.26
C TYR A 332 -29.71 -6.10 -35.81
N GLN A 333 -30.92 -6.59 -35.48
CA GLN A 333 -31.23 -7.08 -34.13
C GLN A 333 -30.34 -8.28 -33.79
N ARG A 334 -30.23 -9.25 -34.71
CA ARG A 334 -29.36 -10.42 -34.56
C ARG A 334 -27.89 -10.01 -34.39
N GLU A 335 -27.40 -9.08 -35.22
CA GLU A 335 -26.01 -8.60 -35.13
C GLU A 335 -25.74 -7.82 -33.84
N MET A 336 -26.71 -7.03 -33.38
CA MET A 336 -26.64 -6.29 -32.12
C MET A 336 -26.64 -7.20 -30.90
N GLU A 337 -27.38 -8.30 -30.93
CA GLU A 337 -27.38 -9.32 -29.87
C GLU A 337 -26.04 -10.02 -29.78
N LEU A 338 -25.48 -10.46 -30.91
CA LEU A 338 -24.14 -11.04 -30.97
C LEU A 338 -23.07 -10.04 -30.49
N TYR A 339 -23.19 -8.77 -30.88
CA TYR A 339 -22.30 -7.71 -30.41
C TYR A 339 -22.40 -7.49 -28.89
N LYS A 340 -23.62 -7.51 -28.33
CA LYS A 340 -23.83 -7.42 -26.87
C LYS A 340 -23.22 -8.61 -26.14
N GLN A 341 -23.47 -9.83 -26.61
CA GLN A 341 -22.93 -11.06 -26.02
C GLN A 341 -21.41 -11.06 -26.04
N LYS A 342 -20.80 -10.78 -27.20
CA LYS A 342 -19.34 -10.67 -27.33
C LYS A 342 -18.74 -9.61 -26.41
N LYS A 343 -19.42 -8.48 -26.24
CA LYS A 343 -18.96 -7.40 -25.35
C LYS A 343 -19.04 -7.77 -23.87
N ILE A 344 -20.04 -8.57 -23.48
CA ILE A 344 -20.17 -9.11 -22.12
C ILE A 344 -19.08 -10.15 -21.87
N GLU A 345 -18.83 -11.04 -22.84
CA GLU A 345 -17.77 -12.05 -22.74
C GLU A 345 -16.38 -11.41 -22.66
N GLU A 346 -16.10 -10.41 -23.50
CA GLU A 346 -14.84 -9.66 -23.48
C GLU A 346 -14.64 -8.90 -22.16
N ALA A 347 -15.71 -8.32 -21.60
CA ALA A 347 -15.66 -7.68 -20.28
C ALA A 347 -15.38 -8.70 -19.16
N ALA A 348 -16.01 -9.88 -19.23
CA ALA A 348 -15.78 -10.96 -18.27
C ALA A 348 -14.37 -11.56 -18.37
N THR A 349 -13.78 -11.62 -19.56
CA THR A 349 -12.37 -12.03 -19.73
C THR A 349 -11.40 -10.99 -19.16
N LEU A 350 -11.64 -9.71 -19.41
CA LEU A 350 -10.85 -8.61 -18.85
C LEU A 350 -10.89 -8.60 -17.32
N GLU A 351 -12.07 -8.80 -16.72
CA GLU A 351 -12.23 -8.87 -15.26
C GLU A 351 -11.45 -10.05 -14.66
N LYS A 352 -11.50 -11.23 -15.29
CA LYS A 352 -10.72 -12.40 -14.87
C LYS A 352 -9.21 -12.16 -14.97
N GLU A 353 -8.74 -11.55 -16.06
CA GLU A 353 -7.33 -11.20 -16.24
C GLU A 353 -6.86 -10.18 -15.19
N GLU A 354 -7.67 -9.16 -14.87
CA GLU A 354 -7.35 -8.18 -13.83
C GLU A 354 -7.30 -8.83 -12.43
N GLU A 355 -8.23 -9.73 -12.12
CA GLU A 355 -8.21 -10.50 -10.86
C GLU A 355 -6.95 -11.38 -10.73
N GLU A 356 -6.54 -12.04 -11.81
CA GLU A 356 -5.31 -12.85 -11.83
C GLU A 356 -4.07 -11.98 -11.62
N GLN A 357 -3.98 -10.83 -12.29
CA GLN A 357 -2.88 -9.88 -12.09
C GLN A 357 -2.83 -9.37 -10.64
N MET A 358 -3.97 -9.08 -10.03
CA MET A 358 -4.05 -8.68 -8.62
C MET A 358 -3.61 -9.79 -7.68
N LYS A 359 -3.96 -11.06 -7.96
CA LYS A 359 -3.47 -12.22 -7.20
C LYS A 359 -1.96 -12.36 -7.29
N VAL A 360 -1.39 -12.18 -8.47
CA VAL A 360 0.08 -12.23 -8.69
C VAL A 360 0.78 -11.12 -7.91
N MET A 361 0.30 -9.87 -8.01
CA MET A 361 0.87 -8.74 -7.26
C MET A 361 0.80 -8.97 -5.74
N LYS A 362 -0.31 -9.50 -5.23
CA LYS A 362 -0.46 -9.84 -3.82
C LYS A 362 0.52 -10.93 -3.37
N GLN A 363 0.75 -11.96 -4.19
CA GLN A 363 1.73 -13.01 -3.91
C GLN A 363 3.16 -12.47 -3.90
N GLU A 364 3.52 -11.61 -4.85
CA GLU A 364 4.84 -10.99 -4.92
C GLU A 364 5.11 -10.08 -3.70
N ALA A 365 4.13 -9.27 -3.31
CA ALA A 365 4.21 -8.43 -2.11
C ALA A 365 4.44 -9.26 -0.84
N LEU A 366 3.74 -10.40 -0.69
CA LEU A 366 3.95 -11.33 0.43
C LEU A 366 5.34 -11.97 0.43
N GLN A 367 5.88 -12.30 -0.75
CA GLN A 367 7.24 -12.83 -0.85
C GLN A 367 8.28 -11.78 -0.45
N LEU A 368 8.10 -10.51 -0.84
CA LEU A 368 8.97 -9.40 -0.43
C LEU A 368 8.92 -9.16 1.08
N LEU A 369 7.74 -9.23 1.69
CA LEU A 369 7.56 -9.14 3.15
C LEU A 369 8.32 -10.26 3.87
N LYS A 370 8.15 -11.53 3.44
CA LYS A 370 8.89 -12.67 3.99
C LYS A 370 10.40 -12.52 3.82
N LYS A 371 10.88 -11.96 2.70
CA LYS A 371 12.32 -11.67 2.49
C LYS A 371 12.80 -10.60 3.47
N LYS A 372 12.03 -9.53 3.68
CA LYS A 372 12.35 -8.45 4.61
C LYS A 372 12.40 -8.95 6.07
N GLU A 373 11.43 -9.75 6.49
CA GLU A 373 11.43 -10.37 7.81
C GLU A 373 12.62 -11.29 8.02
N LYS A 374 13.00 -12.09 7.00
CA LYS A 374 14.21 -12.91 7.05
C LYS A 374 15.47 -12.05 7.20
N THR A 375 15.60 -10.96 6.45
CA THR A 375 16.75 -10.06 6.57
C THR A 375 16.80 -9.36 7.93
N ASP A 376 15.65 -8.94 8.47
CA ASP A 376 15.56 -8.29 9.77
C ASP A 376 15.92 -9.28 10.90
N ASN A 377 15.46 -10.53 10.81
CA ASN A 377 15.84 -11.59 11.75
C ASN A 377 17.33 -11.94 11.67
N ILE A 378 17.92 -11.99 10.47
CA ILE A 378 19.37 -12.19 10.29
C ILE A 378 20.14 -11.01 10.90
N MET A 379 19.73 -9.77 10.66
CA MET A 379 20.36 -8.59 11.25
C MET A 379 20.24 -8.58 12.78
N LYS A 380 19.08 -8.96 13.33
CA LYS A 380 18.85 -9.06 14.77
C LYS A 380 19.73 -10.13 15.40
N LYS A 381 19.80 -11.32 14.81
CA LYS A 381 20.67 -12.42 15.25
C LYS A 381 22.15 -12.04 15.17
N THR A 382 22.55 -11.32 14.12
CA THR A 382 23.93 -10.83 13.97
C THR A 382 24.28 -9.81 15.04
N LYS A 383 23.38 -8.87 15.35
CA LYS A 383 23.55 -7.90 16.44
C LYS A 383 23.59 -8.57 17.82
N GLU A 384 22.76 -9.58 18.04
CA GLU A 384 22.72 -10.34 19.29
C GLU A 384 24.00 -11.16 19.50
N ASN A 385 24.46 -11.90 18.49
CA ASN A 385 25.75 -12.60 18.51
C ASN A 385 26.91 -11.63 18.77
N HIS A 386 26.89 -10.44 18.18
CA HIS A 386 27.93 -9.44 18.43
C HIS A 386 27.89 -8.92 19.88
N ARG A 387 26.69 -8.80 20.47
CA ARG A 387 26.47 -8.41 21.87
C ARG A 387 26.91 -9.50 22.84
N HIS A 388 26.64 -10.77 22.54
CA HIS A 388 27.11 -11.92 23.32
C HIS A 388 28.64 -12.04 23.27
N LYS A 389 29.24 -11.95 22.07
CA LYS A 389 30.70 -11.93 21.90
C LYS A 389 31.37 -10.79 22.69
N LYS A 390 30.73 -9.62 22.75
CA LYS A 390 31.23 -8.48 23.54
C LYS A 390 31.07 -8.68 25.05
N LYS A 391 30.05 -9.42 25.51
CA LYS A 391 29.88 -9.80 26.91
C LYS A 391 30.88 -10.87 27.34
N GLU A 392 31.11 -11.90 26.52
CA GLU A 392 32.12 -12.94 26.76
C GLU A 392 33.54 -12.36 26.79
N GLN A 393 33.84 -11.39 25.93
CA GLN A 393 35.13 -10.66 25.95
C GLN A 393 35.33 -9.79 27.20
N ASN A 394 34.26 -9.47 27.94
CA ASN A 394 34.30 -8.69 29.18
C ASN A 394 34.13 -9.55 30.45
N ALA A 395 33.90 -10.86 30.32
CA ALA A 395 33.56 -11.74 31.44
C ALA A 395 34.80 -12.32 32.16
N ASP A 396 35.93 -12.45 31.45
CA ASP A 396 37.18 -12.94 32.03
C ASP A 396 38.23 -11.83 32.10
N PRO A 397 38.55 -11.32 33.31
CA PRO A 397 39.60 -10.32 33.52
C PRO A 397 41.00 -10.76 33.06
N ASN A 398 41.28 -12.06 33.00
CA ASN A 398 42.61 -12.63 32.71
C ASN A 398 42.78 -13.08 31.25
N ARG A 399 41.77 -12.94 30.39
CA ARG A 399 41.89 -13.30 28.97
C ARG A 399 42.85 -12.32 28.25
N PRO A 400 43.91 -12.82 27.57
CA PRO A 400 44.81 -11.97 26.80
C PRO A 400 44.04 -11.12 25.78
N LYS A 401 44.41 -9.84 25.66
CA LYS A 401 43.78 -8.89 24.72
C LYS A 401 44.54 -8.83 23.42
N LYS A 402 43.82 -8.77 22.30
CA LYS A 402 44.44 -8.65 20.98
C LYS A 402 45.32 -7.39 20.91
N PRO A 403 46.55 -7.51 20.42
CA PRO A 403 47.47 -6.40 20.33
C PRO A 403 47.03 -5.43 19.22
N PRO A 404 47.39 -4.15 19.31
CA PRO A 404 47.04 -3.16 18.30
C PRO A 404 47.69 -3.48 16.94
N SER A 405 46.94 -3.28 15.84
CA SER A 405 47.43 -3.38 14.46
C SER A 405 48.48 -2.30 14.15
N SER A 406 49.27 -2.48 13.07
CA SER A 406 50.37 -1.58 12.67
C SER A 406 49.94 -0.12 12.55
N PHE A 407 48.80 0.14 11.90
CA PHE A 407 48.20 1.47 11.84
C PHE A 407 47.83 2.02 13.23
N ILE A 408 47.36 1.18 14.14
CA ILE A 408 46.96 1.62 15.48
C ILE A 408 48.19 1.95 16.33
N LEU A 409 49.26 1.17 16.23
CA LEU A 409 50.55 1.47 16.88
C LEU A 409 51.10 2.80 16.38
N PHE A 410 51.15 3.00 15.07
CA PHE A 410 51.51 4.28 14.47
C PHE A 410 50.59 5.40 14.95
N SER A 411 49.27 5.18 14.96
CA SER A 411 48.30 6.20 15.37
C SER A 411 48.49 6.64 16.81
N LYS A 412 48.96 5.76 17.70
CA LYS A 412 49.22 6.11 19.11
C LYS A 412 50.41 7.06 19.21
N GLU A 413 51.49 6.74 18.50
CA GLU A 413 52.70 7.56 18.50
C GLU A 413 52.48 8.89 17.78
N ALA A 414 51.88 8.86 16.59
CA ALA A 414 51.54 10.07 15.84
C ALA A 414 50.54 10.97 16.60
N ARG A 415 49.62 10.38 17.39
CA ARG A 415 48.72 11.14 18.28
C ARG A 415 49.48 11.81 19.41
N LYS A 416 50.45 11.11 20.01
CA LYS A 416 51.28 11.66 21.09
C LYS A 416 52.13 12.82 20.58
N GLN A 417 52.74 12.67 19.41
CA GLN A 417 53.51 13.73 18.75
C GLN A 417 52.63 14.94 18.40
N LEU A 418 51.49 14.73 17.75
CA LEU A 418 50.57 15.81 17.38
C LEU A 418 49.90 16.49 18.58
N ALA A 419 49.66 15.76 19.67
CA ALA A 419 49.13 16.32 20.91
C ALA A 419 50.17 17.19 21.63
N ASN A 420 51.46 16.84 21.56
CA ASN A 420 52.56 17.61 22.14
C ASN A 420 52.90 18.84 21.31
N GLU A 421 52.92 18.73 19.98
CA GLU A 421 53.22 19.85 19.06
C GLU A 421 52.09 20.88 18.99
N ARG A 422 50.84 20.44 19.18
CA ARG A 422 49.65 21.30 19.06
C ARG A 422 48.64 21.02 20.16
N ALA A 423 48.97 21.46 21.37
CA ALA A 423 48.05 21.40 22.51
C ALA A 423 46.77 22.22 22.21
N GLY A 424 45.60 21.56 22.23
CA GLY A 424 44.28 22.21 22.08
C GLY A 424 43.47 21.80 20.83
N ILE A 425 44.03 21.01 19.91
CA ILE A 425 43.29 20.54 18.73
C ILE A 425 42.29 19.43 19.11
N PRO A 426 41.06 19.43 18.58
CA PRO A 426 40.09 18.37 18.83
C PRO A 426 40.58 17.02 18.30
N ASN A 427 40.32 15.95 19.07
CA ASN A 427 40.74 14.58 18.76
C ASN A 427 40.29 14.08 17.37
N SER A 428 39.16 14.56 16.85
CA SER A 428 38.69 14.26 15.49
C SER A 428 39.66 14.76 14.42
N THR A 429 40.19 15.97 14.60
CA THR A 429 41.16 16.58 13.68
C THR A 429 42.52 15.91 13.80
N ILE A 430 42.96 15.54 15.01
CA ILE A 430 44.18 14.76 15.21
C ILE A 430 44.08 13.40 14.50
N ASN A 431 42.95 12.69 14.61
CA ASN A 431 42.75 11.42 13.91
C ASN A 431 42.73 11.55 12.38
N ALA A 432 42.17 12.64 11.85
CA ALA A 432 42.23 12.93 10.41
C ALA A 432 43.68 13.15 9.95
N MET A 433 44.44 13.97 10.68
CA MET A 433 45.86 14.22 10.40
C MET A 433 46.71 12.94 10.47
N ILE A 434 46.45 12.05 11.43
CA ILE A 434 47.13 10.75 11.54
C ILE A 434 46.82 9.86 10.32
N SER A 435 45.57 9.86 9.84
CA SER A 435 45.18 9.06 8.67
C SER A 435 45.84 9.56 7.39
N VAL A 436 46.05 10.88 7.27
CA VAL A 436 46.82 11.48 6.18
C VAL A 436 48.30 11.11 6.31
N LYS A 437 48.91 11.32 7.48
CA LYS A 437 50.31 10.95 7.74
C LYS A 437 50.59 9.47 7.44
N TRP A 438 49.68 8.55 7.78
CA TRP A 438 49.84 7.12 7.47
C TRP A 438 49.83 6.82 5.96
N LYS A 439 49.01 7.55 5.18
CA LYS A 439 48.97 7.39 3.72
C LYS A 439 50.24 7.92 3.06
N GLU A 440 50.82 8.97 3.62
CA GLU A 440 52.04 9.63 3.15
C GLU A 440 53.32 8.90 3.56
N LEU A 441 53.27 7.99 4.55
CA LEU A 441 54.42 7.15 4.90
C LEU A 441 54.87 6.29 3.72
N SER A 442 56.19 6.18 3.57
CA SER A 442 56.80 5.26 2.63
C SER A 442 56.48 3.81 3.02
N GLU A 443 56.51 2.88 2.05
CA GLU A 443 56.32 1.45 2.33
C GLU A 443 57.40 0.90 3.29
N ALA A 444 58.62 1.44 3.24
CA ALA A 444 59.69 1.10 4.18
C ALA A 444 59.35 1.52 5.63
N ASP A 445 58.78 2.71 5.82
CA ASP A 445 58.37 3.16 7.16
C ASP A 445 57.15 2.40 7.67
N LYS A 446 56.20 2.07 6.80
CA LYS A 446 55.05 1.19 7.14
C LYS A 446 55.51 -0.20 7.54
N GLN A 447 56.58 -0.71 6.91
CA GLN A 447 57.15 -2.01 7.22
C GLN A 447 57.63 -2.11 8.67
N VAL A 448 58.29 -1.07 9.19
CA VAL A 448 58.70 -1.00 10.61
C VAL A 448 57.50 -1.14 11.55
N TRP A 449 56.36 -0.53 11.21
CA TRP A 449 55.12 -0.66 12.01
C TRP A 449 54.44 -2.01 11.83
N ASN A 450 54.54 -2.62 10.65
CA ASN A 450 54.05 -3.97 10.37
C ASN A 450 54.83 -5.02 11.16
N GLU A 451 56.15 -4.88 11.24
CA GLU A 451 57.04 -5.75 12.03
C GLU A 451 56.72 -5.65 13.52
N LYS A 452 56.63 -4.42 14.07
CA LYS A 452 56.21 -4.20 15.47
C LYS A 452 54.83 -4.79 15.78
N ALA A 453 53.89 -4.71 14.84
CA ALA A 453 52.57 -5.32 14.99
C ALA A 453 52.63 -6.84 14.90
N ALA A 454 53.48 -7.41 14.05
CA ALA A 454 53.69 -8.85 13.92
C ALA A 454 54.34 -9.43 15.17
N GLU A 455 55.34 -8.77 15.74
CA GLU A 455 55.97 -9.12 17.02
C GLU A 455 54.94 -9.12 18.15
N SER A 456 54.17 -8.03 18.27
CA SER A 456 53.12 -7.92 19.28
C SER A 456 52.06 -9.01 19.11
N LEU A 457 51.70 -9.35 17.86
CA LEU A 457 50.78 -10.43 17.53
C LEU A 457 51.33 -11.81 17.89
N ASN A 458 52.63 -12.03 17.69
CA ASN A 458 53.29 -13.28 18.07
C ASN A 458 53.40 -13.43 19.59
N ALA A 459 53.68 -12.35 20.32
CA ALA A 459 53.62 -12.35 21.79
C ALA A 459 52.21 -12.70 22.29
N TYR A 460 51.18 -12.09 21.70
CA TYR A 460 49.78 -12.41 22.01
C TYR A 460 49.41 -13.87 21.73
N LYS A 461 49.89 -14.45 20.62
CA LYS A 461 49.65 -15.87 20.33
C LYS A 461 50.23 -16.77 21.42
N LYS A 462 51.46 -16.48 21.88
CA LYS A 462 52.08 -17.20 23.00
C LYS A 462 51.28 -17.04 24.30
N GLU A 463 50.86 -15.82 24.64
CA GLU A 463 50.00 -15.56 25.81
C GLU A 463 48.66 -16.31 25.74
N VAL A 464 48.03 -16.39 24.56
CA VAL A 464 46.78 -17.13 24.36
C VAL A 464 47.00 -18.63 24.48
N GLU A 465 48.10 -19.17 23.96
CA GLU A 465 48.48 -20.57 24.11
C GLU A 465 48.71 -20.93 25.58
N GLU A 466 49.42 -20.09 26.32
CA GLU A 466 49.62 -20.24 27.77
C GLU A 466 48.32 -20.12 28.55
N TYR A 467 47.47 -19.15 28.23
CA TYR A 467 46.14 -18.99 28.83
C TYR A 467 45.26 -20.22 28.57
N ASN A 468 45.26 -20.76 27.35
CA ASN A 468 44.50 -21.96 27.01
C ASN A 468 45.04 -23.19 27.76
N LYS A 469 46.37 -23.29 27.91
CA LYS A 469 47.02 -24.36 28.68
C LYS A 469 46.66 -24.27 30.17
N ASN A 470 46.65 -23.07 30.74
CA ASN A 470 46.28 -22.83 32.13
C ASN A 470 44.77 -23.05 32.37
N ALA A 471 43.90 -22.65 31.44
CA ALA A 471 42.47 -22.90 31.50
C ALA A 471 42.13 -24.40 31.42
N ALA A 472 42.86 -25.17 30.58
CA ALA A 472 42.73 -26.62 30.51
C ALA A 472 43.25 -27.33 31.78
N GLY A 473 44.34 -26.82 32.38
CA GLY A 473 44.86 -27.32 33.66
C GLY A 473 43.91 -27.09 34.84
N ALA A 474 43.27 -25.93 34.90
CA ALA A 474 42.29 -25.59 35.93
C ALA A 474 40.99 -26.43 35.84
N SER A 475 40.62 -26.89 34.63
CA SER A 475 39.46 -27.78 34.43
C SER A 475 39.73 -29.25 34.73
N ASN A 476 41.00 -29.66 34.87
CA ASN A 476 41.40 -31.03 35.20
C ASN A 476 41.77 -31.22 36.69
N GLN A 477 41.68 -30.16 37.50
CA GLN A 477 41.91 -30.17 38.95
C GLN A 477 40.66 -29.85 39.79
N ALA A 478 39.50 -29.67 39.14
CA ALA A 478 38.18 -29.61 39.76
C ALA A 478 37.41 -30.87 39.36
#